data_AF-A0A8J9RHP6-F1
#
_entry.id   AF-A0A8J9RHP6-F1
#
_cell.length_a   1.000
_cell.length_b   1.000
_cell.length_c   1.000
_cell.angle_alpha   90.00
_cell.angle_beta   90.00
_cell.angle_gamma   90.00
#
_symmetry.space_group_name_H-M   'P 1'
#
loop_
_entity.id
_entity.type
_entity.pdbx_description
1 polymer ?
#
loop_
_entity_poly.entity_id
_entity_poly.type
_entity_poly.pdbx_seq_one_letter_code
_entity_poly.pdbx_strand_id
1 'polypeptide(L)'
;MQTMLHQGDATVTIINKGVGDGARETVEFTFYPAAAGWSTMYPDATEVSDAMDIFLERSLPTLEGMDPSLTNRVASLAARIVPNWLFENLSSLAVNRMLAHKKHFCCPLTTVSAIIKTEGLRCVDLLKIDVERAELDVLRGIADEDWHKIRQLVMEVHDDKNTLSAVRELLNEKGSFAKCVVKQDSQLEGSTLYNLYALQD
;
A
#
# COMPACT_ATOMS: atom_id res chain seq x y z
N MET A 1 2.26 -29.13 28.35
CA MET A 1 1.40 -28.90 27.18
C MET A 1 2.09 -27.82 26.35
N GLN A 2 2.87 -28.24 25.36
CA GLN A 2 3.74 -27.35 24.56
C GLN A 2 2.93 -26.88 23.35
N THR A 3 2.82 -25.57 23.19
CA THR A 3 2.12 -24.90 22.09
C THR A 3 2.78 -25.26 20.77
N MET A 4 2.04 -25.95 19.90
CA MET A 4 2.41 -26.16 18.51
C MET A 4 2.41 -24.81 17.78
N LEU A 5 3.59 -24.30 17.44
CA LEU A 5 3.73 -23.32 16.37
C LEU A 5 3.53 -24.08 15.06
N HIS A 6 2.43 -23.84 14.36
CA HIS A 6 2.27 -24.33 12.99
C HIS A 6 3.35 -23.67 12.11
N GLN A 7 4.41 -24.43 11.78
CA GLN A 7 5.25 -24.09 10.63
C GLN A 7 4.39 -24.23 9.38
N GLY A 8 4.09 -23.11 8.72
CA GLY A 8 3.41 -23.14 7.42
C GLY A 8 4.41 -23.52 6.33
N ASP A 9 4.11 -24.58 5.57
CA ASP A 9 4.92 -25.07 4.44
C ASP A 9 4.77 -24.20 3.16
N ALA A 10 4.56 -22.89 3.30
CA ALA A 10 4.37 -22.03 2.15
C ALA A 10 5.72 -21.71 1.47
N THR A 11 5.87 -22.10 0.21
CA THR A 11 6.99 -21.64 -0.62
C THR A 11 6.82 -20.16 -0.95
N VAL A 12 7.79 -19.33 -0.55
CA VAL A 12 7.82 -17.91 -0.85
C VAL A 12 8.91 -17.63 -1.87
N THR A 13 8.53 -17.11 -3.04
CA THR A 13 9.45 -16.62 -4.07
C THR A 13 9.50 -15.10 -4.01
N ILE A 14 10.69 -14.53 -3.83
CA ILE A 14 10.90 -13.08 -3.81
C ILE A 14 11.49 -12.65 -5.15
N ILE A 15 10.81 -11.72 -5.83
CA ILE A 15 11.27 -11.12 -7.08
C ILE A 15 11.71 -9.69 -6.77
N ASN A 16 13.02 -9.42 -6.86
CA ASN A 16 13.57 -8.09 -6.59
C ASN A 16 13.43 -7.16 -7.80
N LYS A 17 12.18 -6.82 -8.15
CA LYS A 17 11.78 -5.90 -9.22
C LYS A 17 10.52 -5.16 -8.81
N GLY A 18 10.34 -3.92 -9.29
CA GLY A 18 9.04 -3.27 -9.25
C GLY A 18 8.08 -3.88 -10.28
N VAL A 19 6.78 -3.66 -10.11
CA VAL A 19 5.76 -4.12 -11.05
C VAL A 19 5.07 -2.89 -11.64
N GLY A 20 4.94 -2.84 -12.96
CA GLY A 20 4.30 -1.72 -13.66
C GLY A 20 3.66 -2.15 -14.98
N ASP A 21 3.43 -1.17 -15.85
CA ASP A 21 2.67 -1.31 -17.11
C ASP A 21 3.44 -1.96 -18.27
N GLY A 22 4.76 -2.17 -18.10
CA GLY A 22 5.63 -2.71 -19.13
C GLY A 22 6.18 -1.68 -20.13
N ALA A 23 5.88 -0.39 -19.97
CA ALA A 23 6.40 0.66 -20.84
C ALA A 23 7.88 1.01 -20.55
N ARG A 24 8.36 0.67 -19.35
CA ARG A 24 9.71 0.98 -18.85
C ARG A 24 10.37 -0.27 -18.30
N GLU A 25 11.66 -0.44 -18.57
CA GLU A 25 12.47 -1.52 -17.99
C GLU A 25 13.02 -1.17 -16.61
N THR A 26 13.20 0.12 -16.34
CA THR A 26 13.70 0.65 -15.07
C THR A 26 12.97 1.94 -14.70
N VAL A 27 12.87 2.21 -13.39
CA VAL A 27 12.32 3.47 -12.87
C VAL A 27 13.02 3.85 -11.58
N GLU A 28 13.08 5.14 -11.29
CA GLU A 28 13.57 5.65 -10.02
C GLU A 28 12.45 5.63 -8.97
N PHE A 29 12.70 4.97 -7.84
CA PHE A 29 11.85 4.99 -6.65
C PHE A 29 12.39 5.98 -5.62
N THR A 30 11.47 6.73 -4.99
CA THR A 30 11.75 7.47 -3.76
C THR A 30 11.47 6.56 -2.58
N PHE A 31 12.51 6.26 -1.80
CA PHE A 31 12.44 5.46 -0.58
C PHE A 31 12.51 6.34 0.66
N TYR A 32 11.57 6.17 1.58
CA TYR A 32 11.54 6.88 2.86
C TYR A 32 11.92 5.92 3.99
N PRO A 33 13.17 5.91 4.51
CA PRO A 33 13.61 4.91 5.48
C PRO A 33 12.79 4.86 6.77
N ALA A 34 12.28 6.01 7.21
CA ALA A 34 11.45 6.13 8.41
C ALA A 34 9.95 5.87 8.13
N ALA A 35 9.56 5.75 6.87
CA ALA A 35 8.17 5.64 6.41
C ALA A 35 8.11 4.75 5.16
N ALA A 36 8.69 3.54 5.25
CA ALA A 36 8.96 2.69 4.09
C ALA A 36 7.69 2.32 3.30
N GLY A 37 6.53 2.23 3.98
CA GLY A 37 5.23 1.98 3.35
C GLY A 37 4.89 2.98 2.25
N TRP A 38 5.23 4.26 2.43
CA TRP A 38 4.92 5.34 1.48
C TRP A 38 5.98 5.50 0.37
N SER A 39 6.85 4.51 0.18
CA SER A 39 7.89 4.57 -0.85
C SER A 39 7.32 4.25 -2.21
N THR A 40 7.59 5.09 -3.20
CA THR A 40 6.89 5.03 -4.49
C THR A 40 7.73 5.58 -5.64
N MET A 41 7.37 5.19 -6.86
CA MET A 41 7.86 5.81 -8.10
C MET A 41 7.09 7.09 -8.48
N TYR A 42 5.98 7.39 -7.78
CA TYR A 42 5.20 8.62 -7.92
C TYR A 42 5.15 9.37 -6.58
N PRO A 43 6.25 10.00 -6.11
CA PRO A 43 6.26 10.68 -4.82
C PRO A 43 5.37 11.93 -4.83
N ASP A 44 4.57 12.10 -3.79
CA ASP A 44 3.89 13.36 -3.47
C ASP A 44 4.15 13.70 -2.01
N ALA A 45 5.01 14.70 -1.81
CA ALA A 45 5.45 15.07 -0.46
C ALA A 45 4.31 15.66 0.39
N THR A 46 3.30 16.27 -0.26
CA THR A 46 2.16 16.86 0.43
C THR A 46 1.18 15.78 0.89
N GLU A 47 0.80 14.87 0.00
CA GLU A 47 -0.10 13.76 0.36
C GLU A 47 0.54 12.80 1.37
N VAL A 48 1.83 12.48 1.22
CA VAL A 48 2.53 11.64 2.21
C VAL A 48 2.55 12.32 3.58
N SER A 49 2.69 13.65 3.64
CA SER A 49 2.62 14.38 4.90
C SER A 49 1.22 14.31 5.50
N ASP A 50 0.19 14.59 4.71
CA ASP A 50 -1.21 14.61 5.15
C ASP A 50 -1.68 13.22 5.61
N ALA A 51 -1.33 12.16 4.86
CA ALA A 51 -1.64 10.79 5.22
C ALA A 51 -0.93 10.35 6.51
N MET A 52 0.34 10.76 6.70
CA MET A 52 1.06 10.50 7.94
C MET A 52 0.49 11.29 9.13
N ASP A 53 0.06 12.54 8.93
CA ASP A 53 -0.59 13.34 9.96
C ASP A 53 -1.92 12.70 10.40
N ILE A 54 -2.77 12.26 9.46
CA ILE A 54 -4.01 11.52 9.75
C ILE A 54 -3.70 10.19 10.46
N PHE A 55 -2.71 9.45 9.99
CA PHE A 55 -2.31 8.18 10.60
C PHE A 55 -1.80 8.37 12.03
N LEU A 56 -0.98 9.39 12.28
CA LEU A 56 -0.48 9.73 13.62
C LEU A 56 -1.62 10.16 14.54
N GLU A 57 -2.52 11.04 14.08
CA GLU A 57 -3.70 11.47 14.83
C GLU A 57 -4.57 10.27 15.26
N ARG A 58 -4.76 9.29 14.36
CA ARG A 58 -5.59 8.09 14.60
C ARG A 58 -4.88 6.95 15.31
N SER A 59 -3.55 6.87 15.23
CA SER A 59 -2.73 5.88 15.92
C SER A 59 -2.40 6.29 17.35
N LEU A 60 -2.44 7.59 17.67
CA LEU A 60 -2.22 8.13 19.02
C LEU A 60 -3.16 7.52 20.09
N PRO A 61 -4.47 7.36 19.85
CA PRO A 61 -5.37 6.63 20.76
C PRO A 61 -4.97 5.15 20.94
N THR A 62 -4.43 4.52 19.90
CA THR A 62 -4.05 3.09 19.90
C THR A 62 -2.72 2.82 20.62
N LEU A 63 -1.92 3.87 20.87
CA LEU A 63 -0.70 3.81 21.70
C LEU A 63 -1.00 3.65 23.20
N GLU A 64 -2.28 3.69 23.64
CA GLU A 64 -2.69 3.39 25.02
C GLU A 64 -2.41 1.94 25.48
N GLY A 65 -1.79 1.10 24.63
CA GLY A 65 -1.41 -0.29 24.95
C GLY A 65 0.07 -0.67 24.76
N MET A 66 0.97 0.27 24.44
CA MET A 66 2.40 -0.04 24.30
C MET A 66 3.12 -0.13 25.65
N ASP A 67 4.03 -1.11 25.77
CA ASP A 67 4.88 -1.35 26.95
C ASP A 67 5.61 -0.05 27.37
N PRO A 68 5.43 0.42 28.63
CA PRO A 68 5.94 1.70 29.11
C PRO A 68 7.47 1.78 29.28
N SER A 69 8.24 0.82 28.79
CA SER A 69 9.70 0.76 28.97
C SER A 69 10.54 1.51 27.91
N LEU A 70 9.96 2.01 26.82
CA LEU A 70 10.77 2.66 25.75
C LEU A 70 10.46 4.12 25.42
N THR A 71 9.37 4.73 25.92
CA THR A 71 9.07 6.15 25.66
C THR A 71 8.29 6.79 26.82
N ASN A 72 9.02 7.09 27.90
CA ASN A 72 8.72 8.04 28.98
C ASN A 72 7.23 8.39 29.27
N ARG A 73 6.77 8.04 30.49
CA ARG A 73 5.52 8.47 31.17
C ARG A 73 5.17 9.98 31.10
N VAL A 74 6.08 10.81 30.60
CA VAL A 74 5.89 12.26 30.36
C VAL A 74 5.17 12.51 29.03
N ALA A 75 5.39 11.68 28.01
CA ALA A 75 4.80 11.84 26.68
C ALA A 75 3.28 11.60 26.68
N SER A 76 2.80 10.60 27.42
CA SER A 76 1.36 10.31 27.53
C SER A 76 0.59 11.35 28.35
N LEU A 77 1.25 12.01 29.30
CA LEU A 77 0.67 13.13 30.06
C LEU A 77 0.70 14.44 29.27
N ALA A 78 1.78 14.70 28.53
CA ALA A 78 1.88 15.85 27.62
C ALA A 78 0.83 15.75 26.50
N ALA A 79 0.54 14.55 26.00
CA ALA A 79 -0.45 14.34 24.96
C ALA A 79 -1.87 14.82 25.34
N ARG A 80 -2.20 14.84 26.63
CA ARG A 80 -3.49 15.31 27.15
C ARG A 80 -3.59 16.81 27.40
N ILE A 81 -2.45 17.52 27.39
CA ILE A 81 -2.35 18.93 27.81
C ILE A 81 -1.86 19.83 26.66
N VAL A 82 -1.19 19.26 25.67
CA VAL A 82 -0.74 20.00 24.49
C VAL A 82 -1.96 20.37 23.64
N PRO A 83 -2.22 21.67 23.42
CA PRO A 83 -3.35 22.11 22.60
C PRO A 83 -3.16 21.67 21.14
N ASN A 84 -4.26 21.33 20.44
CA ASN A 84 -4.24 20.73 19.09
C ASN A 84 -3.32 21.44 18.10
N TRP A 85 -3.29 22.78 18.09
CA TRP A 85 -2.41 23.57 17.22
C TRP A 85 -0.91 23.32 17.44
N LEU A 86 -0.50 23.00 18.67
CA LEU A 86 0.89 22.68 18.99
C LEU A 86 1.21 21.23 18.63
N PHE A 87 0.21 20.33 18.71
CA PHE A 87 0.32 18.96 18.24
C PHE A 87 0.47 18.87 16.73
N GLU A 88 -0.38 19.56 15.97
CA GLU A 88 -0.31 19.63 14.50
C GLU A 88 1.05 20.17 14.04
N ASN A 89 1.54 21.25 14.64
CA ASN A 89 2.87 21.77 14.31
C ASN A 89 4.00 20.79 14.65
N LEU A 90 3.90 20.06 15.76
CA LEU A 90 4.92 19.08 16.16
C LEU A 90 4.85 17.80 15.33
N SER A 91 3.66 17.33 14.94
CA SER A 91 3.48 16.17 14.05
C SER A 91 4.02 16.50 12.67
N SER A 92 3.66 17.64 12.08
CA SER A 92 4.18 18.05 10.78
C SER A 92 5.70 18.25 10.81
N LEU A 93 6.30 18.71 11.92
CA LEU A 93 7.77 18.75 12.06
C LEU A 93 8.40 17.36 12.14
N ALA A 94 7.77 16.42 12.85
CA ALA A 94 8.23 15.05 12.94
C ALA A 94 8.13 14.33 11.59
N VAL A 95 7.01 14.49 10.89
CA VAL A 95 6.76 13.98 9.53
C VAL A 95 7.77 14.55 8.55
N ASN A 96 7.97 15.86 8.53
CA ASN A 96 9.00 16.50 7.69
C ASN A 96 10.40 15.94 7.96
N ARG A 97 10.75 15.70 9.23
CA ARG A 97 12.03 15.08 9.59
C ARG A 97 12.13 13.62 9.14
N MET A 98 11.03 12.86 9.21
CA MET A 98 10.98 11.48 8.72
C MET A 98 11.16 11.41 7.19
N LEU A 99 10.58 12.36 6.45
CA LEU A 99 10.66 12.44 4.99
C LEU A 99 11.96 13.07 4.48
N ALA A 100 12.67 13.85 5.31
CA ALA A 100 13.89 14.57 4.94
C ALA A 100 15.04 13.66 4.48
N HIS A 101 15.07 12.40 4.95
CA HIS A 101 16.14 11.44 4.63
C HIS A 101 15.76 10.47 3.51
N LYS A 102 14.92 10.91 2.57
CA LYS A 102 14.56 10.11 1.39
C LYS A 102 15.79 9.75 0.56
N LYS A 103 15.74 8.56 -0.04
CA LYS A 103 16.78 8.02 -0.93
C LYS A 103 16.17 7.71 -2.29
N HIS A 104 16.99 7.73 -3.32
CA HIS A 104 16.58 7.40 -4.68
C HIS A 104 17.23 6.10 -5.10
N PHE A 105 16.45 5.17 -5.66
CA PHE A 105 16.93 3.89 -6.15
C PHE A 105 16.40 3.65 -7.56
N CYS A 106 17.29 3.34 -8.50
CA CYS A 106 16.90 2.87 -9.82
C CYS A 106 16.59 1.37 -9.73
N CYS A 107 15.32 1.00 -9.92
CA CYS A 107 14.83 -0.36 -9.78
C CYS A 107 14.44 -0.92 -11.15
N PRO A 108 14.80 -2.18 -11.47
CA PRO A 108 14.23 -2.87 -12.62
C PRO A 108 12.73 -3.09 -12.43
N LEU A 109 11.97 -2.97 -13.51
CA LEU A 109 10.55 -3.25 -13.56
C LEU A 109 10.25 -4.59 -14.25
N THR A 110 9.08 -5.12 -13.93
CA THR A 110 8.45 -6.24 -14.61
C THR A 110 6.94 -6.01 -14.66
N THR A 111 6.19 -6.98 -15.18
CA THR A 111 4.73 -6.93 -15.20
C THR A 111 4.16 -8.19 -14.57
N VAL A 112 2.90 -8.15 -14.16
CA VAL A 112 2.20 -9.34 -13.63
C VAL A 112 2.22 -10.47 -14.66
N SER A 113 1.96 -10.17 -15.94
CA SER A 113 2.03 -11.17 -17.02
C SER A 113 3.42 -11.75 -17.22
N ALA A 114 4.47 -10.94 -17.11
CA ALA A 114 5.84 -11.43 -17.17
C ALA A 114 6.14 -12.40 -16.02
N ILE A 115 5.67 -12.10 -14.80
CA ILE A 115 5.80 -13.00 -13.64
C ILE A 115 5.03 -14.30 -13.87
N ILE A 116 3.75 -14.23 -14.30
CA ILE A 116 2.93 -15.41 -14.64
C ILE A 116 3.66 -16.32 -15.62
N LYS A 117 4.25 -15.74 -16.67
CA LYS A 117 4.98 -16.48 -17.69
C LYS A 117 6.29 -17.09 -17.16
N THR A 118 7.10 -16.32 -16.45
CA THR A 118 8.40 -16.76 -15.92
C THR A 118 8.26 -17.88 -14.89
N GLU A 119 7.27 -17.76 -14.00
CA GLU A 119 7.00 -18.75 -12.96
C GLU A 119 6.11 -19.90 -13.45
N GLY A 120 5.67 -19.88 -14.72
CA GLY A 120 4.85 -20.93 -15.32
C GLY A 120 3.46 -21.07 -14.67
N LEU A 121 2.91 -19.98 -14.14
CA LEU A 121 1.64 -19.96 -13.42
C LEU A 121 0.49 -20.18 -14.40
N ARG A 122 -0.27 -21.25 -14.16
CA ARG A 122 -1.51 -21.54 -14.89
C ARG A 122 -2.73 -20.87 -14.27
N CYS A 123 -2.64 -20.54 -12.98
CA CYS A 123 -3.70 -19.95 -12.18
C CYS A 123 -3.08 -19.13 -11.06
N VAL A 124 -3.71 -18.01 -10.73
CA VAL A 124 -3.42 -17.15 -9.58
C VAL A 124 -4.71 -17.10 -8.76
N ASP A 125 -4.76 -17.86 -7.67
CA ASP A 125 -5.96 -17.94 -6.83
C ASP A 125 -6.30 -16.59 -6.17
N LEU A 126 -5.28 -15.79 -5.87
CA LEU A 126 -5.40 -14.45 -5.31
C LEU A 126 -4.22 -13.58 -5.78
N LEU A 127 -4.53 -12.45 -6.41
CA LEU A 127 -3.60 -11.36 -6.67
C LEU A 127 -3.84 -10.26 -5.63
N LYS A 128 -2.85 -9.98 -4.78
CA LYS A 128 -2.87 -8.81 -3.88
C LYS A 128 -2.03 -7.70 -4.50
N ILE A 129 -2.58 -6.49 -4.60
CA ILE A 129 -1.88 -5.28 -5.02
C ILE A 129 -1.93 -4.28 -3.88
N ASP A 130 -0.76 -3.89 -3.40
CA ASP A 130 -0.61 -2.95 -2.29
C ASP A 130 0.62 -2.12 -2.63
N VAL A 131 0.38 -1.14 -3.50
CA VAL A 131 1.41 -0.27 -4.06
C VAL A 131 0.94 1.16 -3.91
N GLU A 132 1.90 2.05 -3.75
CA GLU A 132 1.64 3.46 -3.52
C GLU A 132 1.45 4.18 -4.87
N ARG A 133 0.19 4.49 -5.24
CA ARG A 133 -0.20 5.33 -6.40
C ARG A 133 0.12 4.77 -7.79
N ALA A 134 0.57 3.52 -7.87
CA ALA A 134 0.93 2.84 -9.12
C ALA A 134 0.00 1.66 -9.43
N GLU A 135 -1.16 1.61 -8.79
CA GLU A 135 -2.10 0.48 -8.86
C GLU A 135 -2.57 0.24 -10.29
N LEU A 136 -2.89 1.32 -11.00
CA LEU A 136 -3.34 1.23 -12.38
C LEU A 136 -2.21 0.79 -13.33
N ASP A 137 -0.95 1.20 -13.06
CA ASP A 137 0.21 0.71 -13.80
C ASP A 137 0.36 -0.81 -13.63
N VAL A 138 0.21 -1.33 -12.41
CA VAL A 138 0.26 -2.77 -12.14
C VAL A 138 -0.82 -3.52 -12.93
N LEU A 139 -2.07 -3.03 -12.90
CA LEU A 139 -3.17 -3.67 -13.64
C LEU A 139 -2.96 -3.60 -15.16
N ARG A 140 -2.43 -2.50 -15.69
CA ARG A 140 -2.08 -2.36 -17.11
C ARG A 140 -0.95 -3.29 -17.55
N GLY A 141 -0.13 -3.76 -16.61
CA GLY A 141 0.87 -4.79 -16.84
C GLY A 141 0.30 -6.21 -17.02
N ILE A 142 -1.01 -6.41 -16.88
CA ILE A 142 -1.68 -7.69 -17.13
C ILE A 142 -2.16 -7.70 -18.60
N ALA A 143 -1.56 -8.59 -19.40
CA ALA A 143 -1.97 -8.84 -20.77
C ALA A 143 -3.39 -9.40 -20.83
N ASP A 144 -4.11 -9.09 -21.91
CA ASP A 144 -5.51 -9.49 -22.10
C ASP A 144 -5.71 -11.01 -21.96
N GLU A 145 -4.76 -11.80 -22.48
CA GLU A 145 -4.80 -13.26 -22.37
C GLU A 145 -4.57 -13.81 -20.97
N ASP A 146 -4.10 -13.02 -20.00
CA ASP A 146 -3.76 -13.50 -18.65
C ASP A 146 -4.83 -13.21 -17.61
N TRP A 147 -5.80 -12.32 -17.89
CA TRP A 147 -6.86 -11.97 -16.94
C TRP A 147 -7.67 -13.16 -16.45
N HIS A 148 -7.95 -14.13 -17.33
CA HIS A 148 -8.67 -15.36 -16.97
C HIS A 148 -7.92 -16.25 -15.96
N LYS A 149 -6.62 -16.02 -15.73
CA LYS A 149 -5.83 -16.79 -14.76
C LYS A 149 -6.01 -16.28 -13.33
N ILE A 150 -6.46 -15.04 -13.12
CA ILE A 150 -6.54 -14.38 -11.81
C ILE A 150 -7.96 -14.55 -11.24
N ARG A 151 -8.14 -15.48 -10.31
CA ARG A 151 -9.47 -15.79 -9.74
C ARG A 151 -10.00 -14.72 -8.79
N GLN A 152 -9.12 -14.09 -8.04
CA GLN A 152 -9.47 -13.06 -7.07
C GLN A 152 -8.44 -11.94 -7.09
N LEU A 153 -8.91 -10.72 -6.94
CA LEU A 153 -8.09 -9.52 -6.81
C LEU A 153 -8.44 -8.82 -5.51
N VAL A 154 -7.42 -8.48 -4.74
CA VAL A 154 -7.53 -7.61 -3.57
C VAL A 154 -6.54 -6.49 -3.74
N MET A 155 -7.00 -5.24 -3.65
CA MET A 155 -6.12 -4.11 -3.80
C MET A 155 -6.48 -2.96 -2.87
N GLU A 156 -5.46 -2.32 -2.31
CA GLU A 156 -5.60 -0.97 -1.76
C GLU A 156 -5.38 0.02 -2.90
N VAL A 157 -6.26 1.01 -3.02
CA VAL A 157 -6.26 2.00 -4.09
C VAL A 157 -6.15 3.39 -3.49
N HIS A 158 -5.11 4.11 -3.91
CA HIS A 158 -4.97 5.54 -3.69
C HIS A 158 -5.79 6.33 -4.72
N ASP A 159 -6.92 6.89 -4.31
CA ASP A 159 -7.82 7.65 -5.20
C ASP A 159 -7.44 9.15 -5.28
N ASP A 160 -6.30 9.45 -5.92
CA ASP A 160 -5.79 10.81 -6.07
C ASP A 160 -6.37 11.57 -7.30
N LYS A 161 -6.63 10.86 -8.40
CA LYS A 161 -7.07 11.42 -9.68
C LYS A 161 -8.21 10.62 -10.33
N ASN A 162 -9.20 10.23 -9.53
CA ASN A 162 -10.24 9.26 -9.91
C ASN A 162 -9.66 7.89 -10.28
N THR A 163 -8.51 7.53 -9.68
CA THR A 163 -7.82 6.25 -9.88
C THR A 163 -8.76 5.09 -9.55
N LEU A 164 -9.60 5.23 -8.52
CA LEU A 164 -10.60 4.22 -8.18
C LEU A 164 -11.63 4.00 -9.30
N SER A 165 -12.10 5.08 -9.95
CA SER A 165 -13.00 4.95 -11.11
C SER A 165 -12.31 4.25 -12.27
N ALA A 166 -11.09 4.67 -12.59
CA ALA A 166 -10.31 4.09 -13.68
C ALA A 166 -10.01 2.59 -13.46
N VAL A 167 -9.71 2.20 -12.22
CA VAL A 167 -9.55 0.79 -11.83
C VAL A 167 -10.84 0.02 -12.06
N ARG A 168 -11.98 0.54 -11.61
CA ARG A 168 -13.28 -0.13 -11.79
C ARG A 168 -13.67 -0.27 -13.26
N GLU A 169 -13.44 0.76 -14.05
CA GLU A 169 -13.67 0.74 -15.50
C GLU A 169 -12.82 -0.32 -16.18
N LEU A 170 -11.53 -0.37 -15.87
CA LEU A 170 -10.62 -1.38 -16.38
C LEU A 170 -11.08 -2.80 -16.01
N LEU A 171 -11.38 -3.06 -14.73
CA LEU A 171 -11.83 -4.38 -14.30
C LEU A 171 -13.13 -4.82 -14.97
N ASN A 172 -14.04 -3.86 -15.22
CA ASN A 172 -15.28 -4.11 -15.94
C ASN A 172 -15.03 -4.39 -17.43
N GLU A 173 -14.13 -3.65 -18.08
CA GLU A 173 -13.73 -3.86 -19.48
C GLU A 173 -13.16 -5.25 -19.70
N LYS A 174 -12.32 -5.74 -18.78
CA LYS A 174 -11.71 -7.07 -18.87
C LYS A 174 -12.71 -8.21 -18.67
N GLY A 175 -13.93 -7.91 -18.20
CA GLY A 175 -15.07 -8.83 -18.15
C GLY A 175 -14.85 -10.10 -17.34
N SER A 176 -13.79 -10.15 -16.54
CA SER A 176 -13.35 -11.38 -15.88
C SER A 176 -13.92 -11.53 -14.47
N PHE A 177 -14.31 -10.42 -13.82
CA PHE A 177 -14.81 -10.43 -12.44
C PHE A 177 -16.31 -10.15 -12.40
N ALA A 178 -17.09 -11.13 -11.91
CA ALA A 178 -18.53 -11.01 -11.77
C ALA A 178 -18.96 -10.13 -10.59
N LYS A 179 -18.10 -10.01 -9.58
CA LYS A 179 -18.34 -9.19 -8.40
C LYS A 179 -17.16 -8.29 -8.11
N CYS A 180 -17.41 -7.00 -7.96
CA CYS A 180 -16.45 -6.01 -7.51
C CYS A 180 -17.05 -5.20 -6.34
N VAL A 181 -16.35 -5.16 -5.20
CA VAL A 181 -16.77 -4.48 -3.97
C VAL A 181 -15.69 -3.52 -3.55
N VAL A 182 -16.08 -2.28 -3.28
CA VAL A 182 -15.19 -1.25 -2.71
C VAL A 182 -15.62 -0.99 -1.27
N LYS A 183 -14.66 -0.90 -0.36
CA LYS A 183 -14.83 -0.55 1.04
C LYS A 183 -13.77 0.44 1.45
N GLN A 184 -14.09 1.32 2.39
CA GLN A 184 -13.11 2.11 3.11
C GLN A 184 -13.03 1.57 4.54
N ASP A 185 -11.82 1.39 5.07
CA ASP A 185 -11.67 1.02 6.47
C ASP A 185 -12.16 2.16 7.35
N SER A 186 -12.88 1.87 8.42
CA SER A 186 -13.28 2.84 9.44
C SER A 186 -12.10 3.67 9.99
N GLN A 187 -10.91 3.08 10.08
CA GLN A 187 -9.70 3.78 10.53
C GLN A 187 -9.11 4.70 9.46
N LEU A 188 -9.51 4.53 8.21
CA LEU A 188 -9.06 5.31 7.06
C LEU A 188 -10.19 6.15 6.44
N GLU A 189 -11.36 6.21 7.08
CA GLU A 189 -12.50 6.99 6.61
C GLU A 189 -12.11 8.47 6.44
N GLY A 190 -12.39 9.06 5.28
CA GLY A 190 -11.98 10.42 4.95
C GLY A 190 -10.55 10.57 4.38
N SER A 191 -9.80 9.47 4.20
CA SER A 191 -8.59 9.48 3.38
C SER A 191 -8.89 9.16 1.90
N THR A 192 -7.85 9.14 1.08
CA THR A 192 -7.88 8.71 -0.33
C THR A 192 -7.75 7.19 -0.50
N LEU A 193 -7.65 6.42 0.59
CA LEU A 193 -7.41 4.97 0.55
C LEU A 193 -8.69 4.16 0.54
N TYR A 194 -8.80 3.25 -0.43
CA TYR A 194 -9.92 2.33 -0.56
C TYR A 194 -9.45 0.90 -0.76
N ASN A 195 -10.12 -0.04 -0.10
CA ASN A 195 -9.96 -1.46 -0.37
C ASN A 195 -10.94 -1.91 -1.45
N LEU A 196 -10.44 -2.49 -2.52
CA LEU A 196 -11.21 -3.10 -3.60
C LEU A 196 -11.01 -4.62 -3.61
N TYR A 197 -12.12 -5.34 -3.73
CA TYR A 197 -12.18 -6.79 -3.81
C TYR A 197 -12.91 -7.18 -5.09
N ALA A 198 -12.29 -7.99 -5.95
CA ALA A 198 -12.92 -8.53 -7.14
C ALA A 198 -12.82 -10.06 -7.18
N LEU A 199 -13.91 -10.72 -7.58
CA LEU A 199 -14.00 -12.18 -7.70
C LEU A 199 -14.50 -12.58 -9.08
N GLN A 200 -13.84 -13.57 -9.69
CA GLN A 200 -14.38 -14.31 -10.82
C GLN A 200 -15.46 -15.28 -10.32
N ASP A 201 -16.40 -15.66 -11.20
CA ASP A 201 -17.42 -16.68 -10.93
C ASP A 201 -16.85 -18.10 -10.83
#